data_AF-A0A1Z5K3E1-F1
#
_entry.id   AF-A0A1Z5K3E1-F1
#
_cell.length_a   1.000
_cell.length_b   1.000
_cell.length_c   1.000
_cell.angle_alpha   90.00
_cell.angle_beta   90.00
_cell.angle_gamma   90.00
#
_symmetry.space_group_name_H-M   'P 1'
#
loop_
_entity.id
_entity.type
_entity.pdbx_description
1 polymer ?
#
loop_
_entity_poly.entity_id
_entity_poly.type
_entity_poly.pdbx_seq_one_letter_code
_entity_poly.pdbx_strand_id
1 'polypeptide(L)'
;MTLTTHYDTLQVSPGADMETIKAAYHRAALQSHPDKRPGGEDAFRNIQLAWECLREDRKAYDEQLLLQKVQSLNRVTNAVRLRKEDCTGPEFVVDEEGQDVQVWYFTCRCGHELDIEVGEREPVDCPGCSLIYDITMLQDSSSDL
;
A
#
# COMPACT_ATOMS: atom_id res chain seq x y z
N MET A 1 2.53 -5.96 3.68
CA MET A 1 3.00 -6.77 2.52
C MET A 1 3.91 -5.86 1.69
N THR A 2 5.18 -6.20 1.51
CA THR A 2 6.09 -5.40 0.68
C THR A 2 5.73 -5.64 -0.79
N LEU A 3 5.36 -4.58 -1.51
CA LEU A 3 5.10 -4.65 -2.94
C LEU A 3 6.38 -5.12 -3.66
N THR A 4 6.31 -6.28 -4.32
CA THR A 4 7.41 -6.85 -5.08
C THR A 4 7.70 -5.98 -6.30
N THR A 5 8.92 -5.44 -6.40
CA THR A 5 9.35 -4.64 -7.56
C THR A 5 9.95 -5.52 -8.65
N HIS A 6 10.15 -4.99 -9.86
CA HIS A 6 10.87 -5.69 -10.93
C HIS A 6 12.34 -5.96 -10.55
N TYR A 7 12.94 -5.07 -9.75
CA TYR A 7 14.27 -5.27 -9.18
C TYR A 7 14.29 -6.43 -8.18
N ASP A 8 13.26 -6.56 -7.34
CA ASP A 8 13.11 -7.67 -6.40
C ASP A 8 12.88 -9.00 -7.14
N THR A 9 12.08 -8.97 -8.20
CA THR A 9 11.80 -10.14 -9.06
C THR A 9 13.08 -10.70 -9.70
N LEU A 10 14.00 -9.83 -10.10
CA LEU A 10 15.30 -10.20 -10.65
C LEU A 10 16.40 -10.33 -9.58
N GLN A 11 16.08 -10.07 -8.31
CA GLN A 11 16.99 -10.09 -7.15
C GLN A 11 18.22 -9.21 -7.35
N VAL A 12 18.00 -8.00 -7.85
CA VAL A 12 19.05 -6.98 -8.09
C VAL A 12 18.72 -5.70 -7.35
N SER A 13 19.75 -4.88 -7.10
CA SER A 13 19.57 -3.55 -6.53
C SER A 13 18.96 -2.60 -7.58
N PRO A 14 18.09 -1.64 -7.20
CA PRO A 14 17.64 -0.58 -8.09
C PRO A 14 18.78 0.30 -8.65
N GLY A 15 19.96 0.26 -8.01
CA GLY A 15 21.18 0.91 -8.50
C GLY A 15 22.06 0.06 -9.42
N ALA A 16 21.66 -1.17 -9.77
CA ALA A 16 22.44 -2.06 -10.62
C ALA A 16 22.60 -1.53 -12.05
N ASP A 17 23.74 -1.82 -12.66
CA ASP A 17 24.01 -1.56 -14.08
C ASP A 17 23.27 -2.56 -14.99
N MET A 18 23.18 -2.24 -16.29
CA MET A 18 22.46 -3.07 -17.26
C MET A 18 23.09 -4.46 -17.47
N GLU A 19 24.40 -4.61 -17.31
CA GLU A 19 25.07 -5.91 -17.45
C GLU A 19 24.72 -6.82 -16.28
N THR A 20 24.72 -6.28 -15.06
CA THR A 20 24.29 -6.97 -13.84
C THR A 20 22.83 -7.40 -13.95
N ILE A 21 21.93 -6.53 -14.40
CA ILE A 21 20.50 -6.85 -14.60
C ILE A 21 20.35 -7.97 -15.64
N LYS A 22 21.09 -7.90 -16.75
CA LYS A 22 21.06 -8.94 -17.80
C LYS A 22 21.56 -10.29 -17.29
N ALA A 23 22.66 -10.31 -16.55
CA ALA A 23 23.20 -11.53 -15.95
C ALA A 23 22.20 -12.15 -14.96
N ALA A 24 21.55 -11.32 -14.15
CA ALA A 24 20.50 -11.75 -13.22
C ALA A 24 19.29 -12.33 -13.94
N TYR A 25 18.82 -11.71 -15.03
CA TYR A 25 17.75 -12.24 -15.88
C TYR A 25 18.08 -13.63 -16.42
N HIS A 26 19.26 -13.82 -17.01
CA HIS A 26 19.67 -15.12 -17.54
C HIS A 26 19.67 -16.20 -16.45
N ARG A 27 20.22 -15.87 -15.27
CA ARG A 27 20.24 -16.78 -14.11
C ARG A 27 18.82 -17.10 -13.62
N ALA A 28 17.94 -16.12 -13.55
CA ALA A 28 16.56 -16.29 -13.09
C ALA A 28 15.73 -17.13 -14.08
N ALA A 29 15.82 -16.81 -15.38
CA ALA A 29 15.13 -17.52 -16.46
C ALA A 29 15.53 -19.01 -16.53
N LEU A 30 16.80 -19.34 -16.33
CA LEU A 30 17.28 -20.73 -16.29
C LEU A 30 16.74 -21.52 -15.09
N GLN A 31 16.50 -20.85 -13.96
CA GLN A 31 15.97 -21.47 -12.75
C GLN A 31 14.45 -21.66 -12.82
N SER A 32 13.73 -20.74 -13.45
CA SER A 32 12.27 -20.77 -13.57
C SER A 32 11.76 -21.40 -14.87
N HIS A 33 12.64 -21.91 -15.72
CA HIS A 33 12.24 -22.47 -17.02
C HIS A 33 11.21 -23.60 -16.87
N PRO A 34 10.08 -23.55 -17.59
CA PRO A 34 8.96 -24.50 -17.40
C PRO A 34 9.36 -25.96 -17.67
N ASP A 35 10.36 -26.17 -18.53
CA ASP A 35 10.94 -27.51 -18.81
C ASP A 35 11.60 -28.16 -17.59
N LYS A 36 12.21 -27.36 -16.70
CA LYS A 36 12.88 -27.85 -15.48
C LYS A 36 12.01 -27.78 -14.24
N ARG A 37 10.95 -26.96 -14.30
CA ARG A 37 10.00 -26.73 -13.20
C ARG A 37 8.57 -26.68 -13.76
N PRO A 38 7.87 -27.82 -13.83
CA PRO A 38 6.45 -27.82 -14.17
C PRO A 38 5.69 -26.97 -13.14
N GLY A 39 4.95 -25.96 -13.59
CA GLY A 39 4.28 -24.95 -12.74
C GLY A 39 5.05 -23.64 -12.54
N GLY A 40 6.23 -23.48 -13.16
CA GLY A 40 7.04 -22.25 -13.10
C GLY A 40 6.68 -21.16 -14.11
N GLU A 41 5.59 -21.33 -14.88
CA GLU A 41 5.22 -20.45 -16.01
C GLU A 41 4.95 -19.01 -15.57
N ASP A 42 4.25 -18.82 -14.44
CA ASP A 42 3.96 -17.48 -13.91
C ASP A 42 5.24 -16.78 -13.43
N ALA A 43 6.14 -17.52 -12.78
CA ALA A 43 7.42 -16.97 -12.33
C ALA A 43 8.30 -16.57 -13.52
N PHE A 44 8.37 -17.41 -14.55
CA PHE A 44 9.10 -17.10 -15.78
C PHE A 44 8.52 -15.87 -16.49
N ARG A 45 7.19 -15.76 -16.56
CA ARG A 45 6.50 -14.60 -17.13
C ARG A 45 6.84 -13.32 -16.36
N ASN A 46 6.81 -13.35 -15.03
CA ASN A 46 7.16 -12.20 -14.20
C ASN A 46 8.62 -11.77 -14.38
N ILE A 47 9.54 -12.73 -14.49
CA ILE A 47 10.96 -12.47 -14.78
C ILE A 47 11.14 -11.82 -16.15
N GLN A 48 10.39 -12.28 -17.16
CA GLN A 48 10.45 -11.71 -18.50
C GLN A 48 9.91 -10.27 -18.52
N LEU A 49 8.74 -10.04 -17.93
CA LEU A 49 8.14 -8.69 -17.81
C LEU A 49 9.08 -7.72 -17.06
N ALA A 50 9.69 -8.18 -15.97
CA ALA A 50 10.66 -7.38 -15.22
C ALA A 50 11.87 -7.00 -16.09
N TRP A 51 12.39 -7.94 -16.87
CA TRP A 51 13.50 -7.66 -17.79
C TRP A 51 13.12 -6.70 -18.91
N GLU A 52 11.98 -6.91 -19.56
CA GLU A 52 11.50 -6.05 -20.65
C GLU A 52 11.31 -4.60 -20.14
N CYS A 53 10.65 -4.43 -19.01
CA CYS A 53 10.44 -3.12 -18.39
C CYS A 53 11.76 -2.42 -18.00
N LEU A 54 12.68 -3.12 -17.34
CA LEU A 54 13.97 -2.53 -16.93
C LEU A 54 14.94 -2.31 -18.11
N ARG A 55 14.72 -2.97 -19.24
CA ARG A 55 15.57 -2.80 -20.43
C ARG A 55 15.13 -1.63 -21.29
N GLU A 56 13.83 -1.48 -21.52
CA GLU A 56 13.30 -0.50 -22.47
C GLU A 56 12.95 0.83 -21.81
N ASP A 57 12.31 0.77 -20.64
CA ASP A 57 11.68 1.95 -20.02
C ASP A 57 12.04 2.09 -18.52
N ARG A 58 13.27 1.72 -18.14
CA ARG A 58 13.77 1.83 -16.76
C ARG A 58 13.48 3.18 -16.13
N LYS A 59 13.72 4.26 -16.86
CA LYS A 59 13.52 5.63 -16.36
C LYS A 59 12.05 5.89 -16.03
N ALA A 60 11.13 5.51 -16.91
CA ALA A 60 9.70 5.66 -16.68
C ALA A 60 9.23 4.78 -15.52
N TYR A 61 9.77 3.57 -15.40
CA TYR A 61 9.51 2.67 -14.28
C TYR A 61 9.99 3.25 -12.94
N ASP A 62 11.22 3.80 -12.91
CA ASP A 62 11.78 4.42 -11.71
C ASP A 62 10.99 5.68 -11.31
N GLU A 63 10.55 6.48 -12.29
CA GLU A 63 9.66 7.62 -12.05
C GLU A 63 8.31 7.17 -11.49
N GLN A 64 7.71 6.12 -12.04
CA GLN A 64 6.46 5.56 -11.52
C GLN A 64 6.61 5.05 -10.08
N LEU A 65 7.69 4.33 -9.77
CA LEU A 65 8.02 3.90 -8.41
C LEU A 65 8.18 5.08 -7.47
N LEU A 66 8.85 6.14 -7.92
CA LEU A 66 9.02 7.36 -7.13
C LEU A 66 7.68 8.05 -6.89
N LEU A 67 6.83 8.19 -7.91
CA LEU A 67 5.50 8.78 -7.78
C LEU A 67 4.64 7.98 -6.80
N GLN A 68 4.64 6.65 -6.91
CA GLN A 68 3.92 5.78 -5.97
C GLN A 68 4.43 5.96 -4.53
N LYS A 69 5.75 6.09 -4.34
CA LYS A 69 6.36 6.34 -3.03
C LYS A 69 6.03 7.74 -2.48
N VAL A 70 6.04 8.76 -3.33
CA VAL A 70 5.68 10.12 -2.95
C VAL A 70 4.19 10.20 -2.60
N GLN A 71 3.32 9.54 -3.36
CA GLN A 71 1.90 9.44 -3.07
C GLN A 71 1.63 8.74 -1.73
N SER A 72 2.30 7.61 -1.47
CA SER A 72 2.15 6.90 -0.20
C SER A 72 2.69 7.70 0.99
N LEU A 73 3.81 8.42 0.82
CA LEU A 73 4.31 9.33 1.84
C LEU A 73 3.38 10.51 2.08
N ASN A 74 2.88 11.14 1.02
CA ASN A 74 1.94 12.26 1.12
C ASN A 74 0.66 11.86 1.86
N ARG A 75 0.17 10.63 1.67
CA ARG A 75 -0.99 10.10 2.41
C ARG A 75 -0.77 10.13 3.91
N VAL A 76 0.47 9.92 4.38
CA VAL A 76 0.82 9.93 5.81
C VAL A 76 1.19 11.34 6.28
N THR A 77 2.03 12.07 5.55
CA THR A 77 2.55 13.37 5.99
C THR A 77 1.52 14.48 5.94
N ASN A 78 0.55 14.39 5.03
CA ASN A 78 -0.50 15.40 4.86
C ASN A 78 -1.80 15.02 5.56
N ALA A 79 -1.83 13.88 6.26
CA ALA A 79 -2.98 13.48 7.04
C ALA A 79 -3.19 14.43 8.21
N VAL A 80 -4.43 14.91 8.35
CA VAL A 80 -4.87 15.69 9.51
C VAL A 80 -5.09 14.70 10.65
N ARG A 81 -4.35 14.87 11.74
CA ARG A 81 -4.52 14.03 12.92
C ARG A 81 -5.86 14.29 13.57
N LEU A 82 -6.68 13.25 13.65
CA LEU A 82 -7.98 13.29 14.29
C LEU A 82 -7.87 12.79 15.72
N ARG A 83 -8.47 13.52 16.67
CA ARG A 83 -8.47 13.15 18.09
C ARG A 83 -9.86 12.75 18.53
N LYS A 84 -9.92 12.00 19.64
CA LYS A 84 -11.20 11.58 20.25
C LYS A 84 -12.09 12.77 20.62
N GLU A 85 -11.49 13.88 21.03
CA GLU A 85 -12.20 15.12 21.39
C GLU A 85 -12.88 15.80 20.19
N ASP A 86 -12.41 15.54 18.97
CA ASP A 86 -13.01 16.07 17.74
C ASP A 86 -14.16 15.19 17.23
N CYS A 87 -14.32 13.98 17.78
CA CYS A 87 -15.27 12.97 17.33
C CYS A 87 -16.46 12.84 18.28
N THR A 88 -17.59 12.38 17.75
CA THR A 88 -18.75 11.93 18.53
C THR A 88 -18.72 10.40 18.62
N GLY A 89 -19.00 9.82 19.80
CA GLY A 89 -18.99 8.36 20.00
C GLY A 89 -17.93 7.88 21.01
N PRO A 90 -17.55 6.58 20.99
CA PRO A 90 -17.98 5.56 20.04
C PRO A 90 -19.36 5.01 20.40
N GLU A 91 -20.21 4.81 19.40
CA GLU A 91 -21.53 4.18 19.55
C GLU A 91 -21.53 2.76 18.99
N PHE A 92 -22.36 1.86 19.55
CA PHE A 92 -22.53 0.53 19.00
C PHE A 92 -23.55 0.56 17.86
N VAL A 93 -23.13 0.10 16.69
CA VAL A 93 -23.99 -0.08 15.52
C VAL A 93 -23.87 -1.50 15.02
N VAL A 94 -24.90 -1.97 14.33
CA VAL A 94 -24.90 -3.29 13.71
C VAL A 94 -24.46 -3.11 12.27
N ASP A 95 -23.38 -3.80 11.87
CA ASP A 95 -22.89 -3.76 10.50
C ASP A 95 -23.78 -4.59 9.54
N GLU A 96 -23.45 -4.61 8.25
CA GLU A 96 -24.22 -5.35 7.24
C GLU A 96 -24.26 -6.88 7.48
N GLU A 97 -23.26 -7.43 8.16
CA GLU A 97 -23.15 -8.84 8.54
C GLU A 97 -23.88 -9.16 9.87
N GLY A 98 -24.46 -8.15 10.53
CA GLY A 98 -25.21 -8.33 11.76
C GLY A 98 -24.33 -8.37 13.02
N GLN A 99 -23.09 -7.90 12.95
CA GLN A 99 -22.16 -7.83 14.06
C GLN A 99 -22.22 -6.46 14.75
N ASP A 100 -22.18 -6.46 16.09
CA ASP A 100 -22.05 -5.22 16.85
C ASP A 100 -20.62 -4.66 16.71
N VAL A 101 -20.50 -3.54 16.00
CA VAL A 101 -19.25 -2.78 15.83
C VAL A 101 -19.36 -1.44 16.53
N GLN A 102 -18.23 -0.91 17.00
CA GLN A 102 -18.18 0.43 17.60
C GLN A 102 -17.74 1.45 16.56
N VAL A 103 -18.44 2.57 16.46
CA VAL A 103 -18.18 3.61 15.45
C VAL A 103 -18.03 4.98 16.08
N TRP A 104 -16.99 5.70 15.68
CA TRP A 104 -16.81 7.13 15.91
C TRP A 104 -17.33 7.92 14.70
N TYR A 105 -18.00 9.04 14.96
CA TYR A 105 -18.50 9.94 13.94
C TYR A 105 -17.70 11.23 13.95
N PHE A 106 -17.29 11.68 12.78
CA PHE A 106 -16.57 12.94 12.62
C PHE A 106 -17.08 13.73 11.41
N THR A 107 -17.30 15.03 11.59
CA THR A 107 -17.67 15.92 10.48
C THR A 107 -16.43 16.63 9.96
N CYS A 108 -16.03 16.33 8.73
CA CYS A 108 -14.95 17.03 8.04
C CYS A 108 -15.28 18.52 7.85
N ARG A 109 -14.25 19.37 7.72
CA ARG A 109 -14.41 20.81 7.41
C ARG A 109 -15.21 21.12 6.15
N CYS A 110 -15.35 20.17 5.23
CA CYS A 110 -16.19 20.33 4.03
C CYS A 110 -17.68 20.03 4.29
N GLY A 111 -18.03 19.58 5.50
CA GLY A 111 -19.38 19.21 5.90
C GLY A 111 -19.73 17.73 5.65
N HIS A 112 -18.81 16.92 5.14
CA HIS A 112 -19.04 15.49 4.95
C HIS A 112 -18.84 14.73 6.27
N GLU A 113 -19.69 13.73 6.51
CA GLU A 113 -19.66 12.87 7.70
C GLU A 113 -18.79 11.65 7.45
N LEU A 114 -17.94 11.32 8.41
CA LEU A 114 -17.06 10.16 8.38
C LEU A 114 -17.44 9.24 9.53
N ASP A 115 -17.71 7.99 9.17
CA ASP A 115 -17.97 6.90 10.08
C ASP A 115 -16.67 6.10 10.22
N ILE A 116 -16.14 6.01 11.44
CA ILE A 116 -14.82 5.45 11.70
C ILE A 116 -14.97 4.30 12.68
N GLU A 117 -14.78 3.08 12.19
CA GLU A 117 -14.85 1.87 13.01
C GLU A 117 -13.70 1.78 14.03
N VAL A 118 -14.03 1.41 15.26
CA VAL A 118 -13.05 1.07 16.28
C VAL A 118 -12.37 -0.24 15.87
N GLY A 119 -11.04 -0.22 15.88
CA GLY A 119 -10.19 -1.27 15.33
C GLY A 119 -9.50 -0.88 14.02
N GLU A 120 -10.06 0.07 13.26
CA GLU A 120 -9.45 0.53 12.01
C GLU A 120 -8.21 1.40 12.27
N ARG A 121 -7.12 1.10 11.55
CA ARG A 121 -5.82 1.76 11.71
C ARG A 121 -5.33 2.44 10.45
N GLU A 122 -6.07 2.33 9.35
CA GLU A 122 -5.74 3.02 8.12
C GLU A 122 -6.28 4.45 8.13
N PRO A 123 -5.54 5.42 7.58
CA PRO A 123 -6.06 6.78 7.42
C PRO A 123 -7.33 6.77 6.55
N VAL A 124 -8.31 7.60 6.93
CA VAL A 124 -9.60 7.68 6.25
C VAL A 124 -9.62 8.89 5.31
N ASP A 125 -9.98 8.66 4.05
CA ASP A 125 -10.13 9.70 3.04
C ASP A 125 -11.53 10.32 3.15
N CYS A 126 -11.61 11.65 3.21
CA CYS A 126 -12.91 12.31 3.19
C CYS A 126 -13.49 12.29 1.76
N PRO A 127 -14.68 11.72 1.51
CA PRO A 127 -15.21 11.61 0.15
C PRO A 127 -15.70 12.95 -0.43
N GLY A 128 -15.87 13.98 0.42
CA GLY A 128 -16.25 15.32 0.00
C GLY A 128 -15.08 16.25 -0.34
N CYS A 129 -13.83 15.87 -0.05
CA CYS A 129 -12.66 16.70 -0.38
C CYS A 129 -11.38 15.85 -0.54
N SER A 130 -10.20 16.48 -0.59
CA SER A 130 -8.91 15.77 -0.69
C SER A 130 -8.20 15.61 0.66
N LEU A 131 -8.92 15.80 1.78
CA LEU A 131 -8.35 15.59 3.11
C LEU A 131 -8.30 14.12 3.47
N ILE A 132 -7.24 13.79 4.18
CA ILE A 132 -6.95 12.48 4.72
C ILE A 132 -6.87 12.66 6.22
N TYR A 133 -7.54 11.81 6.99
CA TYR A 133 -7.55 11.87 8.45
C TYR A 133 -6.77 10.68 9.02
N ASP A 134 -5.76 10.99 9.83
CA ASP A 134 -5.02 9.99 10.60
C ASP A 134 -5.82 9.68 11.87
N ILE A 135 -6.34 8.45 11.94
CA ILE A 135 -7.22 7.95 13.02
C ILE A 135 -6.48 7.11 14.06
N THR A 136 -5.15 7.00 13.96
CA THR A 136 -4.36 6.08 14.82
C THR A 136 -4.54 6.36 16.31
N MET A 137 -4.80 7.61 16.70
CA MET A 137 -5.03 8.01 18.10
C MET A 137 -6.45 7.75 18.62
N LEU A 138 -7.41 7.41 17.74
CA LEU A 138 -8.76 7.02 18.16
C LEU A 138 -8.79 5.61 18.77
N GLN A 139 -7.78 4.79 18.44
CA GLN A 139 -7.69 3.39 18.85
C GLN A 139 -6.96 3.19 20.19
N ASP A 140 -6.42 4.25 20.79
CA ASP A 140 -5.72 4.16 22.07
C ASP A 140 -6.74 3.98 23.20
N SER A 141 -7.18 2.73 23.41
CA SER A 141 -7.88 2.35 24.62
C SER A 141 -6.96 2.66 25.78
N SER A 142 -7.29 3.68 26.57
CA SER A 142 -6.79 3.82 27.93
C SER A 142 -7.09 2.51 28.66
N SER A 143 -6.14 1.59 28.62
CA SER A 143 -5.91 0.59 29.64
C SER A 143 -5.18 1.30 30.78
N ASP A 144 -5.80 2.33 31.33
CA ASP A 144 -5.34 2.97 32.56
C ASP A 144 -6.15 2.35 33.71
N LEU A 145 -5.49 1.37 34.33
CA LEU A 145 -5.68 0.81 35.68
C LEU A 145 -6.72 -0.30 35.88
#